data_AF-A0A3A1QV06-F1
#
_entry.id   AF-A0A3A1QV06-F1
#
_cell.length_a   1.000
_cell.length_b   1.000
_cell.length_c   1.000
_cell.angle_alpha   90.00
_cell.angle_beta   90.00
_cell.angle_gamma   90.00
#
_symmetry.space_group_name_H-M   'P 1'
#
loop_
_entity.id
_entity.type
_entity.pdbx_description
1 polymer ?
#
loop_
_entity_poly.entity_id
_entity_poly.type
_entity_poly.pdbx_seq_one_letter_code
_entity_poly.pdbx_strand_id
1 'polypeptide(L)'
;MEVKVRRGDTLYYYSQLFYLPLPLISDSNPGTDSSYLQVGQTVRIPGFYIEQYTIKTGDTFWGIARRRNLALDALLLLNQDLNPNTLQTGSVISVPLRITQPLVNGRQAYSFEKMEEDINRLKYGFPFVRVNQIGESVLGKPIYEILIGNGEKKVHIDASFHANEWITTPILMRFMNDYLLSLVNRGAIRGVMMEPLYNNVTLSLVPMVNPDGVDLVISGPPASLREKLISMNKGSTDFSGWKANINGVDLNNQFPAKWELEKERKEEKSPAPRDFPGYKPLSEPESTAMADLASSGDLDRVLALHTQGEEFYWGYEGQEPPESEMLAEEFERVSGYRSVRYIDSYAGYKDWFIKEFRRPGFTLELGKGINPLPLSQFDQIYEDVLGIFLVAIYR
;
A
#
# COMPACT_ATOMS: atom_id res chain seq x y z
N MET A 1 -9.51 17.47 -2.70
CA MET A 1 -10.16 18.74 -2.27
C MET A 1 -11.67 18.56 -2.26
N GLU A 2 -12.42 19.52 -1.70
CA GLU A 2 -13.88 19.50 -1.68
C GLU A 2 -14.46 20.71 -2.42
N VAL A 3 -15.55 20.51 -3.16
CA VAL A 3 -16.28 21.56 -3.90
C VAL A 3 -17.76 21.56 -3.50
N LYS A 4 -18.42 22.72 -3.63
CA LYS A 4 -19.86 22.85 -3.38
C LYS A 4 -20.63 22.78 -4.69
N VAL A 5 -21.64 21.93 -4.74
CA VAL A 5 -22.46 21.71 -5.94
C VAL A 5 -23.26 22.96 -6.30
N ARG A 6 -23.15 23.41 -7.55
CA ARG A 6 -23.97 24.47 -8.13
C ARG A 6 -25.16 23.88 -8.89
N ARG A 7 -26.12 24.72 -9.25
CA ARG A 7 -27.26 24.30 -10.06
C ARG A 7 -26.79 23.74 -11.41
N GLY A 8 -27.12 22.48 -11.68
CA GLY A 8 -26.82 21.79 -12.94
C GLY A 8 -25.45 21.10 -12.99
N ASP A 9 -24.63 21.22 -11.93
CA ASP A 9 -23.38 20.46 -11.85
C ASP A 9 -23.68 18.94 -11.75
N THR A 10 -22.79 18.13 -12.31
CA THR A 10 -22.82 16.66 -12.24
C THR A 10 -21.42 16.11 -11.99
N LEU A 11 -21.29 14.85 -11.55
CA LEU A 11 -19.97 14.22 -11.42
C LEU A 11 -19.25 14.12 -12.78
N TYR A 12 -20.00 13.91 -13.87
CA TYR A 12 -19.45 13.93 -15.23
C TYR A 12 -18.89 15.30 -15.60
N TYR A 13 -19.61 16.38 -15.27
CA TYR A 13 -19.12 17.74 -15.48
C TYR A 13 -17.81 17.99 -14.70
N TYR A 14 -17.71 17.55 -13.44
CA TYR A 14 -16.46 17.65 -12.68
C TYR A 14 -15.32 16.80 -13.26
N SER A 15 -15.62 15.61 -13.80
CA SER A 15 -14.65 14.79 -14.52
C SER A 15 -14.04 15.56 -15.70
N GLN A 16 -14.86 16.26 -16.48
CA GLN A 16 -14.37 17.08 -17.59
C GLN A 16 -13.60 18.31 -17.08
N LEU A 17 -14.13 19.02 -16.08
CA LEU A 17 -13.53 20.24 -15.54
C LEU A 17 -12.12 20.01 -14.97
N PHE A 18 -11.93 18.89 -14.26
CA PHE A 18 -10.67 18.53 -13.60
C PHE A 18 -9.83 17.53 -14.40
N TYR A 19 -10.28 17.13 -15.58
CA TYR A 19 -9.61 16.14 -16.43
C TYR A 19 -9.30 14.83 -15.69
N LEU A 20 -10.29 14.30 -14.98
CA LEU A 20 -10.19 13.06 -14.19
C LEU A 20 -11.09 11.97 -14.77
N PRO A 21 -10.72 10.69 -14.73
CA PRO A 21 -11.64 9.60 -14.98
C PRO A 21 -12.86 9.69 -14.03
N LEU A 22 -14.07 9.52 -14.59
CA LEU A 22 -15.31 9.56 -13.80
C LEU A 22 -15.33 8.56 -12.63
N PRO A 23 -14.88 7.30 -12.79
CA PRO A 23 -14.87 6.33 -11.69
C PRO A 23 -14.13 6.84 -10.44
N LEU A 24 -13.00 7.55 -10.60
CA LEU A 24 -12.25 8.08 -9.46
C LEU A 24 -13.04 9.14 -8.67
N ILE A 25 -13.84 9.96 -9.35
CA ILE A 25 -14.71 10.94 -8.68
C ILE A 25 -15.87 10.23 -8.01
N SER A 26 -16.52 9.29 -8.69
CA SER A 26 -17.63 8.50 -8.12
C SER A 26 -17.19 7.76 -6.85
N ASP A 27 -16.06 7.07 -6.91
CA ASP A 27 -15.54 6.26 -5.79
C ASP A 27 -15.00 7.12 -4.65
N SER A 28 -14.64 8.39 -4.91
CA SER A 28 -14.31 9.38 -3.87
C SER A 28 -15.54 9.86 -3.10
N ASN A 29 -16.76 9.58 -3.60
CA ASN A 29 -18.03 10.08 -3.08
C ASN A 29 -19.05 8.94 -2.90
N PRO A 30 -18.73 7.90 -2.10
CA PRO A 30 -19.61 6.76 -1.93
C PRO A 30 -20.99 7.20 -1.41
N GLY A 31 -22.05 6.64 -2.00
CA GLY A 31 -23.44 6.96 -1.65
C GLY A 31 -24.00 8.24 -2.31
N THR A 32 -23.21 8.94 -3.12
CA THR A 32 -23.73 10.06 -3.94
C THR A 32 -24.35 9.54 -5.23
N ASP A 33 -25.61 9.93 -5.51
CA ASP A 33 -26.23 9.65 -6.80
C ASP A 33 -25.57 10.50 -7.89
N SER A 34 -24.85 9.84 -8.79
CA SER A 34 -24.19 10.47 -9.94
C SER A 34 -25.16 11.23 -10.88
N SER A 35 -26.45 10.88 -10.86
CA SER A 35 -27.50 11.48 -11.70
C SER A 35 -28.18 12.66 -11.03
N TYR A 36 -28.06 12.81 -9.70
CA TYR A 36 -28.76 13.83 -8.94
C TYR A 36 -27.88 14.39 -7.81
N LEU A 37 -27.21 15.51 -8.09
CA LEU A 37 -26.47 16.27 -7.07
C LEU A 37 -27.36 17.39 -6.52
N GLN A 38 -27.41 17.52 -5.19
CA GLN A 38 -28.15 18.60 -4.53
C GLN A 38 -27.31 19.87 -4.49
N VAL A 39 -27.92 21.03 -4.81
CA VAL A 39 -27.21 22.32 -4.70
C VAL A 39 -26.72 22.52 -3.26
N GLY A 40 -25.45 22.90 -3.10
CA GLY A 40 -24.78 23.05 -1.81
C GLY A 40 -24.21 21.75 -1.22
N GLN A 41 -24.50 20.59 -1.81
CA GLN A 41 -23.84 19.33 -1.46
C GLN A 41 -22.32 19.45 -1.65
N THR A 42 -21.57 18.74 -0.82
CA THR A 42 -20.11 18.70 -0.94
C THR A 42 -19.71 17.49 -1.77
N VAL A 43 -18.84 17.70 -2.76
CA VAL A 43 -18.26 16.65 -3.60
C VAL A 43 -16.74 16.68 -3.44
N ARG A 44 -16.15 15.51 -3.21
CA ARG A 44 -14.70 15.31 -3.14
C ARG A 44 -14.13 15.13 -4.54
N ILE A 45 -13.15 15.95 -4.87
CA ILE A 45 -12.37 15.86 -6.10
C ILE A 45 -10.98 15.31 -5.76
N PRO A 46 -10.64 14.07 -6.18
CA PRO A 46 -9.35 13.45 -5.90
C PRO A 46 -8.22 14.09 -6.71
N GLY A 47 -6.98 13.99 -6.22
CA GLY A 47 -5.79 14.46 -6.95
C GLY A 47 -5.58 15.98 -6.90
N PHE A 48 -6.27 16.70 -6.01
CA PHE A 48 -6.14 18.14 -5.85
C PHE A 48 -6.17 18.59 -4.40
N TYR A 49 -5.39 19.63 -4.09
CA TYR A 49 -5.49 20.43 -2.87
C TYR A 49 -6.05 21.83 -3.18
N ILE A 50 -6.44 22.54 -2.13
CA ILE A 50 -6.78 23.97 -2.22
C ILE A 50 -5.55 24.77 -1.77
N GLU A 51 -5.00 25.57 -2.67
CA GLU A 51 -3.99 26.59 -2.40
C GLU A 51 -4.70 27.93 -2.16
N GLN A 52 -4.36 28.61 -1.06
CA GLN A 52 -4.85 29.97 -0.81
C GLN A 52 -3.96 30.98 -1.57
N TYR A 53 -4.55 31.76 -2.46
CA TYR A 53 -3.85 32.73 -3.29
C TYR A 53 -4.32 34.16 -3.00
N THR A 54 -3.39 35.04 -2.64
CA THR A 54 -3.67 36.47 -2.46
C THR A 54 -3.68 37.19 -3.81
N ILE A 55 -4.81 37.81 -4.14
CA ILE A 55 -4.99 38.61 -5.35
C ILE A 55 -3.99 39.78 -5.37
N LYS A 56 -3.25 39.90 -6.47
CA LYS A 56 -2.32 41.00 -6.73
C LYS A 56 -2.92 42.03 -7.68
N THR A 57 -2.33 43.21 -7.73
CA THR A 57 -2.75 44.27 -8.66
C THR A 57 -2.70 43.75 -10.11
N GLY A 58 -3.80 43.92 -10.84
CA GLY A 58 -3.95 43.46 -12.23
C GLY A 58 -4.34 41.99 -12.38
N ASP A 59 -4.53 41.24 -11.30
CA ASP A 59 -5.04 39.88 -11.38
C ASP A 59 -6.51 39.85 -11.82
N THR A 60 -6.81 38.87 -12.66
CA THR A 60 -8.16 38.45 -13.03
C THR A 60 -8.25 36.94 -12.87
N PHE A 61 -9.44 36.39 -12.64
CA PHE A 61 -9.60 34.93 -12.61
C PHE A 61 -9.13 34.28 -13.89
N TRP A 62 -9.41 34.88 -15.05
CA TRP A 62 -8.91 34.39 -16.34
C TRP A 62 -7.37 34.37 -16.41
N GLY A 63 -6.71 35.46 -15.97
CA GLY A 63 -5.25 35.55 -15.94
C GLY A 63 -4.62 34.51 -15.00
N ILE A 64 -5.20 34.32 -13.81
CA ILE A 64 -4.76 33.30 -12.85
C ILE A 64 -4.95 31.90 -13.43
N ALA A 65 -6.14 31.59 -13.94
CA ALA A 65 -6.47 30.29 -14.53
C ALA A 65 -5.49 29.94 -15.67
N ARG A 66 -5.27 30.88 -16.60
CA ARG A 66 -4.33 30.68 -17.72
C ARG A 66 -2.90 30.43 -17.25
N ARG A 67 -2.38 31.20 -16.28
CA ARG A 67 -1.02 31.00 -15.75
C ARG A 67 -0.84 29.68 -15.00
N ARG A 68 -1.91 29.18 -14.37
CA ARG A 68 -1.91 27.93 -13.61
C ARG A 68 -2.36 26.71 -14.45
N ASN A 69 -2.62 26.89 -15.74
CA ASN A 69 -3.16 25.86 -16.62
C ASN A 69 -4.45 25.21 -16.07
N LEU A 70 -5.38 26.05 -15.62
CA LEU A 70 -6.67 25.65 -15.06
C LEU A 70 -7.81 26.12 -15.95
N ALA A 71 -8.92 25.38 -15.92
CA ALA A 71 -10.19 25.90 -16.43
C ALA A 71 -10.66 27.08 -15.57
N LEU A 72 -11.10 28.18 -16.19
CA LEU A 72 -11.64 29.35 -15.49
C LEU A 72 -12.75 28.95 -14.50
N ASP A 73 -13.61 28.03 -14.92
CA ASP A 73 -14.75 27.59 -14.13
C ASP A 73 -14.34 26.81 -12.86
N ALA A 74 -13.13 26.25 -12.81
CA ALA A 74 -12.61 25.64 -11.59
C ALA A 74 -12.33 26.70 -10.49
N LEU A 75 -11.91 27.91 -10.87
CA LEU A 75 -11.78 29.03 -9.93
C LEU A 75 -13.16 29.54 -9.50
N LEU A 76 -14.10 29.67 -10.43
CA LEU A 76 -15.47 30.10 -10.11
C LEU A 76 -16.16 29.11 -9.18
N LEU A 77 -15.98 27.81 -9.40
CA LEU A 77 -16.53 26.74 -8.57
C LEU A 77 -16.03 26.79 -7.13
N LEU A 78 -14.74 27.14 -6.91
CA LEU A 78 -14.15 27.23 -5.57
C LEU A 78 -14.41 28.57 -4.86
N ASN A 79 -14.86 29.59 -5.59
CA ASN A 79 -15.01 30.96 -5.07
C ASN A 79 -16.41 31.51 -5.39
N GLN A 80 -17.46 30.75 -5.10
CA GLN A 80 -18.85 31.04 -5.51
C GLN A 80 -19.40 32.34 -4.92
N ASP A 81 -18.87 32.78 -3.78
CA ASP A 81 -19.31 34.00 -3.10
C ASP A 81 -18.62 35.26 -3.62
N LEU A 82 -17.66 35.14 -4.54
CA LEU A 82 -16.91 36.27 -5.09
C LEU A 82 -17.46 36.69 -6.46
N ASN A 83 -17.51 38.01 -6.68
CA ASN A 83 -17.75 38.55 -8.01
C ASN A 83 -16.43 38.59 -8.82
N PRO A 84 -16.30 37.78 -9.89
CA PRO A 84 -15.06 37.67 -10.64
C PRO A 84 -14.66 38.95 -11.39
N ASN A 85 -15.58 39.90 -11.56
CA ASN A 85 -15.33 41.18 -12.25
C ASN A 85 -14.86 42.29 -11.31
N THR A 86 -14.91 42.08 -9.99
CA THR A 86 -14.58 43.10 -8.99
C THR A 86 -13.65 42.52 -7.91
N LEU A 87 -12.55 41.89 -8.33
CA LEU A 87 -11.56 41.32 -7.41
C LEU A 87 -10.82 42.43 -6.67
N GLN A 88 -10.77 42.34 -5.35
CA GLN A 88 -10.08 43.29 -4.51
C GLN A 88 -8.63 42.86 -4.32
N THR A 89 -7.67 43.76 -4.59
CA THR A 89 -6.26 43.48 -4.29
C THR A 89 -6.10 43.19 -2.80
N GLY A 90 -5.37 42.12 -2.46
CA GLY A 90 -5.21 41.64 -1.09
C GLY A 90 -6.25 40.61 -0.63
N SER A 91 -7.37 40.43 -1.35
CA SER A 91 -8.32 39.35 -1.03
C SER A 91 -7.70 37.99 -1.30
N VAL A 92 -8.07 36.98 -0.53
CA VAL A 92 -7.61 35.59 -0.71
C VAL A 92 -8.67 34.81 -1.48
N ILE A 93 -8.23 34.02 -2.46
CA ILE A 93 -9.07 33.09 -3.22
C ILE A 93 -8.56 31.66 -3.09
N SER A 94 -9.46 30.69 -3.23
CA SER A 94 -9.13 29.27 -3.29
C SER A 94 -8.78 28.87 -4.72
N VAL A 95 -7.58 28.31 -4.92
CA VAL A 95 -7.08 27.85 -6.23
C VAL A 95 -6.85 26.34 -6.16
N PRO A 96 -7.35 25.54 -7.12
CA PRO A 96 -7.10 24.12 -7.15
C PRO A 96 -5.65 23.85 -7.57
N LEU A 97 -4.94 23.05 -6.78
CA LEU A 97 -3.56 22.64 -7.05
C LEU A 97 -3.52 21.13 -7.28
N ARG A 98 -3.15 20.71 -8.49
CA ARG A 98 -3.06 19.28 -8.84
C ARG A 98 -1.88 18.62 -8.13
N ILE A 99 -2.11 17.44 -7.57
CA ILE A 99 -1.09 16.59 -6.96
C ILE A 99 -0.31 15.90 -8.08
N THR A 100 0.90 16.38 -8.32
CA THR A 100 1.81 15.87 -9.38
C THR A 100 3.10 15.30 -8.83
N GLN A 101 3.35 15.47 -7.53
CA GLN A 101 4.55 15.02 -6.85
C GLN A 101 4.20 13.91 -5.84
N PRO A 102 5.13 12.97 -5.58
CA PRO A 102 4.95 11.95 -4.56
C PRO A 102 4.62 12.54 -3.20
N LEU A 103 3.62 11.95 -2.54
CA LEU A 103 3.28 12.22 -1.14
C LEU A 103 4.12 11.32 -0.22
N VAL A 104 4.46 10.12 -0.64
CA VAL A 104 5.29 9.18 0.14
C VAL A 104 6.78 9.42 -0.10
N ASN A 105 7.57 9.48 0.97
CA ASN A 105 9.02 9.38 0.90
C ASN A 105 9.48 8.10 1.60
N GLY A 106 9.77 7.06 0.82
CA GLY A 106 10.17 5.75 1.34
C GLY A 106 11.66 5.61 1.70
N ARG A 107 12.53 6.53 1.27
CA ARG A 107 13.99 6.43 1.46
C ARG A 107 14.42 6.95 2.84
N GLN A 108 13.82 6.41 3.89
CA GLN A 108 14.06 6.74 5.29
C GLN A 108 13.67 5.55 6.19
N ALA A 109 14.03 5.61 7.47
CA ALA A 109 13.46 4.69 8.45
C ALA A 109 11.92 4.83 8.45
N TYR A 110 11.22 3.71 8.38
CA TYR A 110 9.79 3.69 8.09
C TYR A 110 9.02 2.93 9.18
N SER A 111 8.81 3.61 10.31
CA SER A 111 8.04 3.11 11.46
C SER A 111 6.55 2.97 11.14
N PHE A 112 5.80 2.33 12.04
CA PHE A 112 4.35 2.28 11.96
C PHE A 112 3.72 3.69 11.92
N GLU A 113 4.17 4.60 12.79
CA GLU A 113 3.71 6.00 12.83
C GLU A 113 3.94 6.68 11.48
N LYS A 114 5.13 6.51 10.88
CA LYS A 114 5.44 7.10 9.58
C LYS A 114 4.55 6.54 8.46
N MET A 115 4.29 5.23 8.49
CA MET A 115 3.34 4.60 7.56
C MET A 115 1.94 5.18 7.71
N GLU A 116 1.45 5.34 8.94
CA GLU A 116 0.11 5.86 9.22
C GLU A 116 -0.05 7.33 8.77
N GLU A 117 0.96 8.17 8.99
CA GLU A 117 1.01 9.53 8.45
C GLU A 117 0.85 9.53 6.92
N ASP A 118 1.60 8.66 6.23
CA ASP A 118 1.59 8.59 4.77
C ASP A 118 0.27 8.00 4.23
N ILE A 119 -0.33 7.01 4.90
CA ILE A 119 -1.69 6.53 4.60
C ILE A 119 -2.70 7.69 4.72
N ASN A 120 -2.64 8.48 5.79
CA ASN A 120 -3.54 9.61 6.00
C ASN A 120 -3.38 10.69 4.92
N ARG A 121 -2.14 11.00 4.53
CA ARG A 121 -1.84 11.95 3.44
C ARG A 121 -2.36 11.46 2.10
N LEU A 122 -2.18 10.18 1.80
CA LEU A 122 -2.70 9.54 0.58
C LEU A 122 -4.23 9.53 0.57
N LYS A 123 -4.89 9.11 1.66
CA LYS A 123 -6.35 9.11 1.78
C LYS A 123 -6.95 10.50 1.59
N TYR A 124 -6.29 11.53 2.12
CA TYR A 124 -6.73 12.92 1.93
C TYR A 124 -6.58 13.39 0.47
N GLY A 125 -5.47 13.02 -0.20
CA GLY A 125 -5.22 13.34 -1.61
C GLY A 125 -6.08 12.53 -2.59
N PHE A 126 -6.41 11.29 -2.24
CA PHE A 126 -7.05 10.30 -3.10
C PHE A 126 -8.23 9.63 -2.37
N PRO A 127 -9.38 10.32 -2.17
CA PRO A 127 -10.46 9.80 -1.32
C PRO A 127 -11.16 8.54 -1.83
N PHE A 128 -10.90 8.10 -3.06
CA PHE A 128 -11.33 6.80 -3.59
C PHE A 128 -10.54 5.61 -3.02
N VAL A 129 -9.41 5.86 -2.35
CA VAL A 129 -8.65 4.85 -1.61
C VAL A 129 -9.43 4.46 -0.36
N ARG A 130 -9.74 3.18 -0.22
CA ARG A 130 -10.40 2.64 0.98
C ARG A 130 -9.33 2.06 1.90
N VAL A 131 -9.45 2.32 3.19
CA VAL A 131 -8.54 1.81 4.22
C VAL A 131 -9.38 1.12 5.27
N ASN A 132 -9.14 -0.18 5.44
CA ASN A 132 -9.80 -1.03 6.43
C ASN A 132 -8.78 -1.41 7.51
N GLN A 133 -9.25 -1.58 8.74
CA GLN A 133 -8.49 -2.28 9.77
C GLN A 133 -8.91 -3.75 9.72
N ILE A 134 -7.97 -4.66 9.45
CA ILE A 134 -8.23 -6.10 9.34
C ILE A 134 -7.94 -6.87 10.64
N GLY A 135 -7.29 -6.22 11.59
CA GLY A 135 -6.93 -6.79 12.88
C GLY A 135 -6.07 -5.82 13.67
N GLU A 136 -5.46 -6.34 14.73
CA GLU A 136 -4.52 -5.61 15.58
C GLU A 136 -3.30 -6.47 15.83
N SER A 137 -2.15 -5.83 16.03
CA SER A 137 -0.95 -6.49 16.53
C SER A 137 -1.06 -6.84 18.01
N VAL A 138 -0.08 -7.56 18.54
CA VAL A 138 -0.04 -7.89 19.98
C VAL A 138 -0.12 -6.67 20.91
N LEU A 139 0.47 -5.53 20.54
CA LEU A 139 0.38 -4.28 21.30
C LEU A 139 -0.82 -3.39 20.93
N GLY A 140 -1.76 -3.89 20.12
CA GLY A 140 -2.99 -3.20 19.76
C GLY A 140 -2.85 -2.17 18.62
N LYS A 141 -1.76 -2.21 17.83
CA LYS A 141 -1.67 -1.36 16.64
C LYS A 141 -2.53 -1.93 15.53
N PRO A 142 -3.31 -1.11 14.82
CA PRO A 142 -4.16 -1.59 13.75
C PRO A 142 -3.32 -2.12 12.57
N ILE A 143 -3.73 -3.26 12.02
CA ILE A 143 -3.19 -3.77 10.75
C ILE A 143 -4.09 -3.25 9.64
N TYR A 144 -3.53 -2.45 8.74
CA TYR A 144 -4.29 -1.79 7.68
C TYR A 144 -4.25 -2.57 6.38
N GLU A 145 -5.43 -2.81 5.81
CA GLU A 145 -5.60 -3.14 4.39
C GLU A 145 -5.99 -1.88 3.63
N ILE A 146 -5.32 -1.64 2.50
CA ILE A 146 -5.61 -0.54 1.58
C ILE A 146 -6.14 -1.12 0.28
N LEU A 147 -7.36 -0.72 -0.09
CA LEU A 147 -8.03 -1.16 -1.32
C LEU A 147 -8.03 -0.04 -2.37
N ILE A 148 -7.60 -0.38 -3.58
CA ILE A 148 -7.59 0.53 -4.75
C ILE A 148 -8.18 -0.18 -5.96
N GLY A 149 -9.14 0.45 -6.63
CA GLY A 149 -9.85 -0.14 -7.75
C GLY A 149 -11.17 -0.79 -7.34
N ASN A 150 -11.92 -1.22 -8.35
CA ASN A 150 -13.26 -1.76 -8.22
C ASN A 150 -13.52 -2.96 -9.15
N GLY A 151 -12.47 -3.51 -9.75
CA GLY A 151 -12.58 -4.65 -10.64
C GLY A 151 -12.65 -6.01 -9.92
N GLU A 152 -13.09 -7.02 -10.66
CA GLU A 152 -13.36 -8.36 -10.13
C GLU A 152 -12.07 -9.10 -9.72
N LYS A 153 -10.99 -8.95 -10.50
CA LYS A 153 -9.71 -9.58 -10.19
C LYS A 153 -9.10 -8.93 -8.95
N LYS A 154 -8.72 -9.70 -7.93
CA LYS A 154 -8.13 -9.23 -6.68
C LYS A 154 -6.68 -9.65 -6.55
N VAL A 155 -5.77 -8.68 -6.62
CA VAL A 155 -4.33 -8.91 -6.43
C VAL A 155 -3.94 -8.39 -5.07
N HIS A 156 -3.44 -9.30 -4.22
CA HIS A 156 -3.00 -8.97 -2.88
C HIS A 156 -1.47 -8.85 -2.81
N ILE A 157 -0.99 -7.82 -2.13
CA ILE A 157 0.44 -7.61 -1.86
C ILE A 157 0.60 -7.20 -0.40
N ASP A 158 1.44 -7.92 0.33
CA ASP A 158 1.71 -7.67 1.75
C ASP A 158 3.21 -7.49 2.01
N ALA A 159 3.54 -6.83 3.12
CA ALA A 159 4.92 -6.50 3.47
C ALA A 159 5.16 -6.57 4.98
N SER A 160 6.44 -6.70 5.35
CA SER A 160 6.89 -6.72 6.75
C SER A 160 6.21 -7.78 7.62
N PHE A 161 6.09 -9.01 7.12
CA PHE A 161 5.89 -10.17 7.99
C PHE A 161 7.04 -10.30 8.99
N HIS A 162 8.27 -10.12 8.51
CA HIS A 162 9.47 -10.07 9.32
C HIS A 162 9.87 -8.63 9.64
N ALA A 163 10.19 -8.39 10.92
CA ALA A 163 10.44 -7.05 11.46
C ALA A 163 11.68 -6.35 10.86
N ASN A 164 12.77 -7.08 10.64
CA ASN A 164 14.01 -6.54 10.06
C ASN A 164 13.98 -6.42 8.53
N GLU A 165 12.89 -6.82 7.89
CA GLU A 165 12.65 -6.71 6.45
C GLU A 165 11.77 -5.50 6.13
N TRP A 166 11.74 -4.52 7.05
CA TRP A 166 10.84 -3.37 7.04
C TRP A 166 10.96 -2.49 5.80
N ILE A 167 12.04 -2.59 5.01
CA ILE A 167 12.20 -1.88 3.73
C ILE A 167 11.14 -2.27 2.70
N THR A 168 10.50 -3.44 2.85
CA THR A 168 9.38 -3.89 2.00
C THR A 168 8.16 -2.96 2.12
N THR A 169 7.89 -2.43 3.33
CA THR A 169 6.79 -1.47 3.56
C THR A 169 6.93 -0.19 2.73
N PRO A 170 8.02 0.60 2.81
CA PRO A 170 8.16 1.81 2.01
C PRO A 170 8.26 1.54 0.50
N ILE A 171 8.72 0.35 0.06
CA ILE A 171 8.67 -0.06 -1.34
C ILE A 171 7.21 -0.20 -1.81
N LEU A 172 6.38 -0.90 -1.03
CA LEU A 172 4.96 -1.06 -1.34
C LEU A 172 4.20 0.27 -1.28
N MET A 173 4.49 1.11 -0.27
CA MET A 173 3.92 2.45 -0.14
C MET A 173 4.33 3.37 -1.30
N ARG A 174 5.58 3.24 -1.81
CA ARG A 174 6.04 3.97 -3.00
C ARG A 174 5.29 3.52 -4.26
N PHE A 175 5.12 2.21 -4.45
CA PHE A 175 4.32 1.68 -5.56
C PHE A 175 2.89 2.22 -5.54
N MET A 176 2.23 2.16 -4.38
CA MET A 176 0.89 2.70 -4.20
C MET A 176 0.82 4.19 -4.56
N ASN A 177 1.77 5.00 -4.08
CA ASN A 177 1.83 6.42 -4.41
C ASN A 177 1.92 6.64 -5.93
N ASP A 178 2.81 5.94 -6.61
CA ASP A 178 3.04 6.11 -8.05
C ASP A 178 1.82 5.65 -8.85
N TYR A 179 1.15 4.56 -8.42
CA TYR A 179 -0.13 4.11 -8.97
C TYR A 179 -1.21 5.21 -8.87
N LEU A 180 -1.37 5.81 -7.69
CA LEU A 180 -2.36 6.86 -7.44
C LEU A 180 -2.07 8.14 -8.24
N LEU A 181 -0.80 8.55 -8.33
CA LEU A 181 -0.39 9.66 -9.18
C LEU A 181 -0.67 9.38 -10.66
N SER A 182 -0.40 8.16 -11.13
CA SER A 182 -0.67 7.74 -12.51
C SER A 182 -2.15 7.86 -12.84
N LEU A 183 -3.05 7.48 -11.92
CA LEU A 183 -4.50 7.59 -12.11
C LEU A 183 -4.98 9.04 -12.26
N VAL A 184 -4.61 9.93 -11.33
CA VAL A 184 -5.13 11.32 -11.33
C VAL A 184 -4.44 12.24 -12.35
N ASN A 185 -3.26 11.85 -12.84
CA ASN A 185 -2.52 12.58 -13.86
C ASN A 185 -2.62 11.94 -15.25
N ARG A 186 -3.37 10.82 -15.39
CA ARG A 186 -3.46 10.02 -16.62
C ARG A 186 -2.09 9.63 -17.18
N GLY A 187 -1.16 9.34 -16.28
CA GLY A 187 0.18 8.85 -16.59
C GLY A 187 0.18 7.35 -16.86
N ALA A 188 1.33 6.87 -17.33
CA ALA A 188 1.63 5.45 -17.42
C ALA A 188 2.82 5.10 -16.51
N ILE A 189 2.83 3.89 -15.98
CA ILE A 189 3.98 3.32 -15.26
C ILE A 189 4.62 2.30 -16.19
N ARG A 190 5.88 2.53 -16.60
CA ARG A 190 6.59 1.71 -17.60
C ARG A 190 5.74 1.44 -18.87
N GLY A 191 5.01 2.45 -19.33
CA GLY A 191 4.15 2.37 -20.51
C GLY A 191 2.78 1.71 -20.29
N VAL A 192 2.47 1.25 -19.07
CA VAL A 192 1.17 0.67 -18.71
C VAL A 192 0.25 1.75 -18.16
N MET A 193 -0.96 1.87 -18.72
CA MET A 193 -1.99 2.80 -18.23
C MET A 193 -2.72 2.19 -17.03
N MET A 194 -2.84 2.94 -15.93
CA MET A 194 -3.45 2.42 -14.70
C MET A 194 -4.99 2.50 -14.71
N GLU A 195 -5.59 3.38 -15.51
CA GLU A 195 -7.06 3.56 -15.55
C GLU A 195 -7.81 2.26 -15.95
N PRO A 196 -7.43 1.53 -17.01
CA PRO A 196 -8.04 0.24 -17.30
C PRO A 196 -7.85 -0.78 -16.18
N LEU A 197 -6.71 -0.75 -15.48
CA LEU A 197 -6.42 -1.67 -14.39
C LEU A 197 -7.28 -1.36 -13.16
N TYR A 198 -7.51 -0.09 -12.84
CA TYR A 198 -8.41 0.32 -11.76
C TYR A 198 -9.83 -0.25 -11.90
N ASN A 199 -10.33 -0.34 -13.14
CA ASN A 199 -11.67 -0.85 -13.43
C ASN A 199 -11.76 -2.38 -13.48
N ASN A 200 -10.64 -3.08 -13.70
CA ASN A 200 -10.62 -4.55 -13.89
C ASN A 200 -9.93 -5.29 -12.73
N VAL A 201 -9.17 -4.58 -11.91
CA VAL A 201 -8.44 -5.11 -10.76
C VAL A 201 -8.73 -4.29 -9.51
N THR A 202 -9.00 -4.99 -8.41
CA THR A 202 -8.93 -4.46 -7.06
C THR A 202 -7.59 -4.86 -6.45
N LEU A 203 -6.74 -3.88 -6.14
CA LEU A 203 -5.54 -4.07 -5.35
C LEU A 203 -5.92 -4.15 -3.87
N SER A 204 -5.43 -5.17 -3.16
CA SER A 204 -5.48 -5.28 -1.70
C SER A 204 -4.05 -5.22 -1.17
N LEU A 205 -3.70 -4.14 -0.46
CA LEU A 205 -2.34 -3.90 0.01
C LEU A 205 -2.31 -3.92 1.53
N VAL A 206 -1.47 -4.76 2.14
CA VAL A 206 -1.19 -4.73 3.59
C VAL A 206 0.25 -4.29 3.79
N PRO A 207 0.53 -2.99 4.00
CA PRO A 207 1.90 -2.49 3.96
C PRO A 207 2.76 -2.96 5.14
N MET A 208 2.18 -3.34 6.27
CA MET A 208 2.92 -3.76 7.45
C MET A 208 2.12 -4.75 8.27
N VAL A 209 2.49 -6.04 8.16
CA VAL A 209 1.87 -7.12 8.93
C VAL A 209 2.35 -7.13 10.39
N ASN A 210 3.62 -6.80 10.63
CA ASN A 210 4.26 -6.85 11.96
C ASN A 210 4.63 -5.45 12.50
N PRO A 211 3.66 -4.57 12.82
CA PRO A 211 3.98 -3.19 13.21
C PRO A 211 4.73 -3.09 14.54
N ASP A 212 4.57 -4.05 15.45
CA ASP A 212 5.30 -4.05 16.72
C ASP A 212 6.76 -4.47 16.56
N GLY A 213 7.01 -5.50 15.76
CA GLY A 213 8.37 -5.92 15.45
C GLY A 213 9.13 -4.86 14.65
N VAL A 214 8.50 -4.24 13.65
CA VAL A 214 9.12 -3.16 12.86
C VAL A 214 9.51 -1.97 13.76
N ASP A 215 8.62 -1.53 14.64
CA ASP A 215 8.94 -0.45 15.58
C ASP A 215 10.02 -0.85 16.59
N LEU A 216 10.07 -2.13 17.01
CA LEU A 216 11.17 -2.63 17.83
C LEU A 216 12.52 -2.50 17.12
N VAL A 217 12.58 -2.84 15.83
CA VAL A 217 13.81 -2.74 15.01
C VAL A 217 14.22 -1.28 14.81
N ILE A 218 13.27 -0.38 14.54
CA ILE A 218 13.55 1.02 14.17
C ILE A 218 13.74 1.92 15.40
N SER A 219 12.84 1.81 16.37
CA SER A 219 12.70 2.73 17.50
C SER A 219 13.18 2.12 18.82
N GLY A 220 13.41 0.80 18.87
CA GLY A 220 13.75 0.07 20.07
C GLY A 220 12.53 -0.34 20.91
N PRO A 221 12.76 -1.05 22.03
CA PRO A 221 11.69 -1.66 22.80
C PRO A 221 10.88 -0.62 23.60
N PRO A 222 9.56 -0.80 23.74
CA PRO A 222 8.76 -0.05 24.70
C PRO A 222 9.32 -0.18 26.11
N ALA A 223 9.27 0.89 26.91
CA ALA A 223 9.85 0.90 28.26
C ALA A 223 9.32 -0.23 29.16
N SER A 224 8.03 -0.57 29.05
CA SER A 224 7.39 -1.64 29.80
C SER A 224 7.85 -3.06 29.42
N LEU A 225 8.38 -3.25 28.21
CA LEU A 225 8.79 -4.57 27.69
C LEU A 225 10.31 -4.71 27.55
N ARG A 226 11.07 -3.65 27.80
CA ARG A 226 12.52 -3.58 27.55
C ARG A 226 13.31 -4.76 28.12
N GLU A 227 13.19 -5.03 29.41
CA GLU A 227 13.94 -6.12 30.06
C GLU A 227 13.55 -7.50 29.51
N LYS A 228 12.26 -7.72 29.23
CA LYS A 228 11.76 -8.96 28.63
C LYS A 228 12.35 -9.16 27.24
N LEU A 229 12.34 -8.12 26.41
CA LEU A 229 12.82 -8.17 25.03
C LEU A 229 14.34 -8.31 24.96
N ILE A 230 15.10 -7.64 25.84
CA ILE A 230 16.56 -7.82 25.95
C ILE A 230 16.89 -9.26 26.36
N SER A 231 16.17 -9.81 27.35
CA SER A 231 16.34 -11.20 27.77
C SER A 231 16.06 -12.18 26.62
N MET A 232 14.94 -11.98 25.90
CA MET A 232 14.61 -12.76 24.71
C MET A 232 15.66 -12.60 23.59
N ASN A 233 16.25 -11.41 23.47
CA ASN A 233 17.35 -11.10 22.56
C ASN A 233 18.73 -11.52 23.09
N LYS A 234 18.79 -12.52 23.97
CA LYS A 234 20.04 -13.11 24.50
C LYS A 234 20.95 -12.07 25.17
N GLY A 235 20.35 -11.06 25.81
CA GLY A 235 21.05 -9.96 26.48
C GLY A 235 21.45 -8.80 25.56
N SER A 236 21.22 -8.89 24.25
CA SER A 236 21.53 -7.82 23.31
C SER A 236 20.52 -6.67 23.39
N THR A 237 21.04 -5.44 23.40
CA THR A 237 20.25 -4.21 23.24
C THR A 237 20.12 -3.78 21.78
N ASP A 238 20.80 -4.45 20.86
CA ASP A 238 20.68 -4.24 19.43
C ASP A 238 19.59 -5.16 18.87
N PHE A 239 18.49 -4.55 18.43
CA PHE A 239 17.32 -5.22 17.87
C PHE A 239 17.30 -5.22 16.34
N SER A 240 18.33 -4.71 15.66
CA SER A 240 18.36 -4.64 14.19
C SER A 240 18.15 -6.00 13.52
N GLY A 241 18.62 -7.09 14.14
CA GLY A 241 18.43 -8.47 13.67
C GLY A 241 17.10 -9.13 14.05
N TRP A 242 16.19 -8.43 14.74
CA TRP A 242 14.91 -9.01 15.17
C TRP A 242 13.98 -9.26 13.98
N LYS A 243 13.50 -10.49 13.84
CA LYS A 243 12.67 -10.97 12.71
C LYS A 243 11.22 -11.20 13.14
N ALA A 244 11.02 -11.77 14.32
CA ALA A 244 9.74 -12.18 14.86
C ALA A 244 8.78 -11.00 15.17
N ASN A 245 7.53 -11.29 15.55
CA ASN A 245 6.67 -10.31 16.20
C ASN A 245 7.16 -9.99 17.63
N ILE A 246 6.45 -9.11 18.35
CA ILE A 246 6.86 -8.67 19.69
C ILE A 246 6.79 -9.79 20.75
N ASN A 247 6.03 -10.86 20.49
CA ASN A 247 5.99 -12.06 21.32
C ASN A 247 7.15 -13.02 21.04
N GLY A 248 8.00 -12.72 20.07
CA GLY A 248 9.10 -13.61 19.66
C GLY A 248 8.65 -14.79 18.82
N VAL A 249 7.54 -14.65 18.08
CA VAL A 249 7.01 -15.65 17.16
C VAL A 249 7.24 -15.21 15.72
N ASP A 250 7.77 -16.11 14.90
CA ASP A 250 7.95 -15.88 13.46
C ASP A 250 6.61 -16.01 12.74
N LEU A 251 6.06 -14.87 12.32
CA LEU A 251 4.74 -14.78 11.69
C LEU A 251 4.64 -15.56 10.38
N ASN A 252 5.75 -15.74 9.65
CA ASN A 252 5.77 -16.52 8.41
C ASN A 252 6.06 -18.01 8.66
N ASN A 253 5.99 -18.47 9.91
CA ASN A 253 5.90 -19.89 10.26
C ASN A 253 4.61 -20.21 11.04
N GLN A 254 3.58 -19.37 10.93
CA GLN A 254 2.33 -19.53 11.68
C GLN A 254 1.20 -20.18 10.88
N PHE A 255 1.37 -20.48 9.59
CA PHE A 255 0.28 -20.94 8.74
C PHE A 255 0.21 -22.47 8.62
N PRO A 256 -1.00 -23.08 8.56
CA PRO A 256 -1.19 -24.54 8.62
C PRO A 256 -0.89 -25.25 7.28
N ALA A 257 0.33 -25.09 6.79
CA ALA A 257 0.91 -25.81 5.65
C ALA A 257 2.16 -26.55 6.13
N LYS A 258 1.99 -27.83 6.52
CA LYS A 258 3.06 -28.64 7.16
C LYS A 258 3.67 -27.99 8.42
N TRP A 259 2.87 -27.21 9.15
CA TRP A 259 3.30 -26.51 10.36
C TRP A 259 3.90 -27.43 11.44
N GLU A 260 3.33 -28.60 11.69
CA GLU A 260 3.89 -29.55 12.68
C GLU A 260 5.31 -30.01 12.30
N LEU A 261 5.55 -30.25 11.01
CA LEU A 261 6.87 -30.60 10.48
C LEU A 261 7.86 -29.43 10.61
N GLU A 262 7.40 -28.21 10.32
CA GLU A 262 8.22 -27.01 10.48
C GLU A 262 8.57 -26.79 11.96
N LYS A 263 7.60 -26.91 12.86
CA LYS A 263 7.82 -26.85 14.31
C LYS A 263 8.80 -27.89 14.81
N GLU A 264 8.77 -29.11 14.30
CA GLU A 264 9.73 -30.14 14.69
C GLU A 264 11.16 -29.79 14.24
N ARG A 265 11.35 -29.25 13.02
CA ARG A 265 12.69 -28.95 12.48
C ARG A 265 13.34 -27.70 13.07
N LYS A 266 12.56 -26.67 13.46
CA LYS A 266 13.13 -25.40 13.94
C LYS A 266 13.92 -25.59 15.22
N GLU A 267 15.11 -25.02 15.33
CA GLU A 267 15.91 -25.12 16.55
C GLU A 267 15.26 -24.39 17.73
N GLU A 268 14.74 -23.18 17.49
CA GLU A 268 14.07 -22.38 18.52
C GLU A 268 12.70 -23.01 18.86
N LYS A 269 12.54 -23.42 20.13
CA LYS A 269 11.32 -24.09 20.65
C LYS A 269 10.50 -23.21 21.60
N SER A 270 10.91 -21.96 21.78
CA SER A 270 10.28 -20.96 22.63
C SER A 270 10.45 -19.57 22.01
N PRO A 271 9.69 -18.56 22.45
CA PRO A 271 9.84 -17.17 22.02
C PRO A 271 11.30 -16.72 21.86
N ALA A 272 11.64 -16.25 20.66
CA ALA A 272 12.99 -15.88 20.28
C ALA A 272 12.96 -14.71 19.26
N PRO A 273 14.09 -14.04 18.99
CA PRO A 273 14.15 -12.96 18.01
C PRO A 273 13.78 -13.39 16.59
N ARG A 274 13.82 -14.69 16.29
CA ARG A 274 13.60 -15.27 14.97
C ARG A 274 13.23 -16.75 15.05
N ASP A 275 12.62 -17.25 13.99
CA ASP A 275 12.46 -18.66 13.62
C ASP A 275 11.65 -19.55 14.60
N PHE A 276 11.16 -19.04 15.73
CA PHE A 276 10.21 -19.77 16.57
C PHE A 276 8.81 -19.78 15.95
N PRO A 277 8.23 -20.94 15.60
CA PRO A 277 6.98 -21.03 14.83
C PRO A 277 5.71 -20.96 15.68
N GLY A 278 5.83 -20.61 16.96
CA GLY A 278 4.73 -20.60 17.92
C GLY A 278 4.40 -21.98 18.50
N TYR A 279 3.48 -21.99 19.47
CA TYR A 279 3.05 -23.24 20.12
C TYR A 279 1.94 -23.97 19.37
N LYS A 280 1.19 -23.25 18.50
CA LYS A 280 0.14 -23.74 17.60
C LYS A 280 0.08 -22.80 16.37
N PRO A 281 -0.38 -23.26 15.19
CA PRO A 281 -0.55 -22.39 14.04
C PRO A 281 -1.66 -21.36 14.32
N LEU A 282 -1.60 -20.22 13.62
CA LEU A 282 -2.54 -19.10 13.73
C LEU A 282 -2.86 -18.72 15.19
N SER A 283 -1.81 -18.61 16.03
CA SER A 283 -1.94 -18.15 17.42
C SER A 283 -1.71 -16.65 17.57
N GLU A 284 -0.86 -16.08 16.72
CA GLU A 284 -0.58 -14.65 16.75
C GLU A 284 -1.70 -13.86 16.06
N PRO A 285 -2.08 -12.70 16.62
CA PRO A 285 -3.18 -11.91 16.07
C PRO A 285 -2.84 -11.39 14.67
N GLU A 286 -1.57 -11.10 14.37
CA GLU A 286 -1.14 -10.67 13.04
C GLU A 286 -1.36 -11.75 11.97
N SER A 287 -0.90 -12.98 12.22
CA SER A 287 -1.10 -14.11 11.29
C SER A 287 -2.57 -14.50 11.16
N THR A 288 -3.35 -14.37 12.24
CA THR A 288 -4.80 -14.60 12.21
C THR A 288 -5.49 -13.59 11.30
N ALA A 289 -5.17 -12.29 11.43
CA ALA A 289 -5.74 -11.25 10.59
C ALA A 289 -5.46 -11.48 9.10
N MET A 290 -4.24 -11.92 8.75
CA MET A 290 -3.88 -12.24 7.36
C MET A 290 -4.58 -13.50 6.83
N ALA A 291 -4.81 -14.51 7.68
CA ALA A 291 -5.57 -15.70 7.32
C ALA A 291 -7.06 -15.40 7.10
N ASP A 292 -7.65 -14.57 7.96
CA ASP A 292 -9.04 -14.11 7.85
C ASP A 292 -9.23 -13.25 6.60
N LEU A 293 -8.29 -12.35 6.31
CA LEU A 293 -8.30 -11.55 5.09
C LEU A 293 -8.25 -12.44 3.83
N ALA A 294 -7.33 -13.40 3.76
CA ALA A 294 -7.26 -14.30 2.60
C ALA A 294 -8.53 -15.14 2.43
N SER A 295 -9.10 -15.63 3.54
CA SER A 295 -10.28 -16.48 3.52
C SER A 295 -11.55 -15.73 3.12
N SER A 296 -11.69 -14.47 3.54
CA SER A 296 -12.86 -13.63 3.23
C SER A 296 -12.69 -12.80 1.95
N GLY A 297 -11.44 -12.55 1.54
CA GLY A 297 -11.09 -11.65 0.47
C GLY A 297 -11.30 -12.22 -0.94
N ASP A 298 -11.39 -13.54 -1.10
CA ASP A 298 -11.46 -14.22 -2.41
C ASP A 298 -10.34 -13.73 -3.35
N LEU A 299 -9.11 -13.72 -2.85
CA LEU A 299 -7.95 -13.14 -3.53
C LEU A 299 -7.54 -14.02 -4.72
N ASP A 300 -7.40 -13.45 -5.92
CA ASP A 300 -6.97 -14.22 -7.10
C ASP A 300 -5.49 -14.61 -7.00
N ARG A 301 -4.65 -13.73 -6.43
CA ARG A 301 -3.20 -13.96 -6.27
C ARG A 301 -2.64 -13.21 -5.06
N VAL A 302 -1.58 -13.75 -4.47
CA VAL A 302 -0.86 -13.16 -3.31
C VAL A 302 0.62 -12.98 -3.64
N LEU A 303 1.16 -11.81 -3.31
CA LEU A 303 2.59 -11.49 -3.35
C LEU A 303 3.05 -11.05 -1.96
N ALA A 304 3.70 -11.95 -1.23
CA ALA A 304 4.27 -11.67 0.09
C ALA A 304 5.70 -11.14 -0.05
N LEU A 305 5.92 -9.89 0.35
CA LEU A 305 7.22 -9.22 0.23
C LEU A 305 8.10 -9.49 1.45
N HIS A 306 9.29 -9.97 1.18
CA HIS A 306 10.34 -10.31 2.13
C HIS A 306 11.68 -9.74 1.68
N THR A 307 12.71 -9.84 2.50
CA THR A 307 14.11 -9.64 2.07
C THR A 307 14.95 -10.77 2.66
N GLN A 308 15.86 -11.40 1.93
CA GLN A 308 16.60 -10.89 0.78
C GLN A 308 17.20 -12.04 -0.04
N GLY A 309 17.51 -11.78 -1.30
CA GLY A 309 18.12 -12.76 -2.21
C GLY A 309 18.05 -12.40 -3.69
N GLU A 310 17.24 -11.39 -4.08
CA GLU A 310 16.83 -11.15 -5.47
C GLU A 310 16.31 -12.43 -6.12
N GLU A 311 15.44 -13.13 -5.41
CA GLU A 311 14.80 -14.37 -5.84
C GLU A 311 13.37 -14.45 -5.33
N PHE A 312 12.58 -15.38 -5.86
CA PHE A 312 11.23 -15.59 -5.38
C PHE A 312 10.76 -17.02 -5.51
N TYR A 313 9.84 -17.38 -4.63
CA TYR A 313 9.28 -18.73 -4.50
C TYR A 313 7.81 -18.76 -4.88
N TRP A 314 7.40 -19.74 -5.68
CA TRP A 314 6.03 -19.75 -6.25
C TRP A 314 5.29 -21.10 -6.23
N GLY A 315 5.98 -22.19 -5.92
CA GLY A 315 5.37 -23.52 -5.82
C GLY A 315 5.17 -23.97 -4.37
N TYR A 316 4.27 -24.94 -4.18
CA TYR A 316 4.09 -25.66 -2.92
C TYR A 316 3.57 -27.07 -3.18
N GLU A 317 4.42 -28.09 -3.07
CA GLU A 317 4.06 -29.51 -3.19
C GLU A 317 3.24 -29.88 -4.45
N GLY A 318 3.42 -29.16 -5.57
CA GLY A 318 2.64 -29.38 -6.80
C GLY A 318 1.18 -28.92 -6.69
N GLN A 319 0.86 -28.10 -5.70
CA GLN A 319 -0.48 -27.59 -5.44
C GLN A 319 -0.74 -26.24 -6.11
N GLU A 320 0.31 -25.58 -6.60
CA GLU A 320 0.23 -24.36 -7.39
C GLU A 320 -0.50 -24.59 -8.72
N PRO A 321 -1.37 -23.65 -9.16
CA PRO A 321 -2.03 -23.77 -10.45
C PRO A 321 -1.04 -23.57 -11.63
N PRO A 322 -1.36 -24.08 -12.84
CA PRO A 322 -0.48 -23.94 -14.00
C PRO A 322 -0.11 -22.50 -14.37
N GLU A 323 -1.00 -21.54 -14.09
CA GLU A 323 -0.75 -20.12 -14.34
C GLU A 323 0.45 -19.57 -13.54
N SER A 324 0.78 -20.14 -12.38
CA SER A 324 1.89 -19.69 -11.55
C SER A 324 3.24 -19.78 -12.28
N GLU A 325 3.44 -20.78 -13.13
CA GLU A 325 4.68 -20.96 -13.89
C GLU A 325 4.84 -19.84 -14.94
N MET A 326 3.79 -19.52 -15.69
CA MET A 326 3.80 -18.43 -16.67
C MET A 326 4.06 -17.07 -16.01
N LEU A 327 3.46 -16.83 -14.84
CA LEU A 327 3.70 -15.60 -14.07
C LEU A 327 5.13 -15.55 -13.55
N ALA A 328 5.67 -16.67 -13.06
CA ALA A 328 7.03 -16.75 -12.56
C ALA A 328 8.06 -16.45 -13.66
N GLU A 329 7.89 -17.03 -14.85
CA GLU A 329 8.76 -16.73 -16.01
C GLU A 329 8.72 -15.22 -16.36
N GLU A 330 7.53 -14.62 -16.34
CA GLU A 330 7.38 -13.20 -16.66
C GLU A 330 7.94 -12.30 -15.56
N PHE A 331 7.77 -12.66 -14.28
CA PHE A 331 8.37 -11.96 -13.15
C PHE A 331 9.89 -11.98 -13.20
N GLU A 332 10.49 -13.14 -13.46
CA GLU A 332 11.94 -13.28 -13.65
C GLU A 332 12.43 -12.41 -14.82
N ARG A 333 11.70 -12.43 -15.95
CA ARG A 333 12.05 -11.62 -17.13
C ARG A 333 12.04 -10.11 -16.86
N VAL A 334 11.08 -9.59 -16.09
CA VAL A 334 10.91 -8.13 -15.89
C VAL A 334 11.72 -7.57 -14.72
N SER A 335 12.20 -8.41 -13.80
CA SER A 335 12.93 -8.00 -12.60
C SER A 335 14.38 -8.45 -12.56
N GLY A 336 14.73 -9.52 -13.28
CA GLY A 336 16.01 -10.20 -13.13
C GLY A 336 16.12 -11.06 -11.86
N TYR A 337 15.07 -11.14 -11.05
CA TYR A 337 15.06 -11.99 -9.86
C TYR A 337 14.93 -13.45 -10.24
N ARG A 338 15.65 -14.31 -9.54
CA ARG A 338 15.64 -15.75 -9.81
C ARG A 338 14.30 -16.37 -9.42
N SER A 339 13.68 -17.07 -10.35
CA SER A 339 12.50 -17.90 -10.08
C SER A 339 12.90 -19.25 -9.46
N VAL A 340 12.34 -19.58 -8.30
CA VAL A 340 12.56 -20.86 -7.61
C VAL A 340 11.22 -21.53 -7.31
N ARG A 341 10.94 -22.67 -7.93
CA ARG A 341 9.66 -23.35 -7.73
C ARG A 341 9.48 -23.91 -6.32
N TYR A 342 10.49 -24.63 -5.82
CA TYR A 342 10.43 -25.29 -4.52
C TYR A 342 11.62 -24.94 -3.65
N ILE A 343 11.35 -24.72 -2.37
CA ILE A 343 12.32 -24.53 -1.31
C ILE A 343 11.94 -25.45 -0.14
N ASP A 344 12.93 -25.90 0.63
CA ASP A 344 12.71 -26.70 1.84
C ASP A 344 12.34 -25.81 3.04
N SER A 345 11.23 -25.10 2.91
CA SER A 345 10.60 -24.28 3.96
C SER A 345 9.09 -24.51 3.90
N TYR A 346 8.46 -24.59 5.06
CA TYR A 346 7.02 -24.80 5.19
C TYR A 346 6.41 -23.76 6.14
N ALA A 347 5.08 -23.83 6.32
CA ALA A 347 4.29 -22.97 7.21
C ALA A 347 4.24 -21.49 6.83
N GLY A 348 4.77 -21.11 5.67
CA GLY A 348 4.70 -19.76 5.13
C GLY A 348 3.30 -19.37 4.67
N TYR A 349 3.04 -18.06 4.62
CA TYR A 349 1.77 -17.52 4.14
C TYR A 349 1.47 -17.98 2.71
N LYS A 350 2.46 -17.89 1.82
CA LYS A 350 2.40 -18.37 0.43
C LYS A 350 2.08 -19.87 0.35
N ASP A 351 2.72 -20.70 1.16
CA ASP A 351 2.51 -22.16 1.17
C ASP A 351 1.06 -22.49 1.53
N TRP A 352 0.56 -21.88 2.60
CA TRP A 352 -0.82 -22.06 3.04
C TRP A 352 -1.82 -21.53 2.02
N PHE A 353 -1.57 -20.35 1.43
CA PHE A 353 -2.44 -19.79 0.41
C PHE A 353 -2.58 -20.72 -0.81
N ILE A 354 -1.45 -21.22 -1.33
CA ILE A 354 -1.45 -22.17 -2.45
C ILE A 354 -2.20 -23.46 -2.08
N LYS A 355 -1.91 -24.02 -0.90
CA LYS A 355 -2.53 -25.26 -0.42
C LYS A 355 -4.05 -25.14 -0.29
N GLU A 356 -4.51 -24.06 0.33
CA GLU A 356 -5.91 -23.85 0.70
C GLU A 356 -6.76 -23.39 -0.49
N PHE A 357 -6.29 -22.39 -1.24
CA PHE A 357 -7.08 -21.72 -2.26
C PHE A 357 -6.78 -22.19 -3.68
N ARG A 358 -5.68 -22.93 -3.91
CA ARG A 358 -5.25 -23.40 -5.24
C ARG A 358 -5.05 -22.25 -6.24
N ARG A 359 -4.56 -21.13 -5.73
CA ARG A 359 -4.34 -19.88 -6.48
C ARG A 359 -2.86 -19.49 -6.46
N PRO A 360 -2.40 -18.68 -7.44
CA PRO A 360 -1.00 -18.25 -7.49
C PRO A 360 -0.58 -17.48 -6.24
N GLY A 361 0.49 -17.94 -5.58
CA GLY A 361 1.09 -17.28 -4.43
C GLY A 361 2.59 -17.16 -4.62
N PHE A 362 3.15 -16.00 -4.26
CA PHE A 362 4.57 -15.71 -4.42
C PHE A 362 5.16 -15.17 -3.11
N THR A 363 6.35 -15.63 -2.75
CA THR A 363 7.21 -15.00 -1.74
C THR A 363 8.35 -14.32 -2.48
N LEU A 364 8.44 -12.99 -2.42
CA LEU A 364 9.47 -12.21 -3.12
C LEU A 364 10.56 -11.78 -2.13
N GLU A 365 11.79 -12.23 -2.33
CA GLU A 365 12.95 -11.87 -1.50
C GLU A 365 13.71 -10.69 -2.12
N LEU A 366 13.39 -9.46 -1.70
CA LEU A 366 13.88 -8.25 -2.32
C LEU A 366 15.31 -7.91 -1.92
N GLY A 367 16.09 -7.36 -2.86
CA GLY A 367 17.46 -6.89 -2.61
C GLY A 367 18.42 -7.98 -2.16
N LYS A 368 19.66 -7.58 -1.82
CA LYS A 368 20.75 -8.49 -1.40
C LYS A 368 21.60 -7.89 -0.28
N GLY A 369 22.22 -8.70 0.56
CA GLY A 369 23.07 -8.28 1.68
C GLY A 369 22.72 -8.96 3.00
N ILE A 370 22.49 -8.16 4.05
CA ILE A 370 22.15 -8.61 5.40
C ILE A 370 21.04 -7.69 5.90
N ASN A 371 19.98 -8.26 6.47
CA ASN A 371 18.87 -7.48 7.01
C ASN A 371 19.27 -6.77 8.32
N PRO A 372 18.79 -5.53 8.55
CA PRO A 372 17.98 -4.73 7.64
C PRO A 372 18.79 -4.22 6.44
N LEU A 373 18.25 -4.36 5.23
CA LEU A 373 18.94 -3.90 4.03
C LEU A 373 19.15 -2.38 4.08
N PRO A 374 20.30 -1.87 3.61
CA PRO A 374 20.58 -0.44 3.64
C PRO A 374 19.69 0.31 2.66
N LEU A 375 19.21 1.49 3.07
CA LEU A 375 18.38 2.39 2.23
C LEU A 375 19.07 2.86 0.94
N SER A 376 20.38 2.66 0.79
CA SER A 376 21.09 2.87 -0.48
C SER A 376 20.59 1.94 -1.60
N GLN A 377 19.99 0.79 -1.25
CA GLN A 377 19.39 -0.14 -2.21
C GLN A 377 17.95 0.20 -2.59
N PHE A 378 17.30 1.14 -1.88
CA PHE A 378 15.86 1.40 -2.02
C PHE A 378 15.42 1.62 -3.47
N ASP A 379 16.09 2.50 -4.20
CA ASP A 379 15.70 2.85 -5.57
C ASP A 379 15.90 1.67 -6.54
N GLN A 380 16.98 0.89 -6.36
CA GLN A 380 17.24 -0.29 -7.19
C GLN A 380 16.19 -1.38 -6.91
N ILE A 381 15.93 -1.68 -5.63
CA ILE A 381 14.89 -2.63 -5.23
C ILE A 381 13.54 -2.22 -5.84
N TYR A 382 13.18 -0.94 -5.75
CA TYR A 382 11.92 -0.46 -6.29
C TYR A 382 11.83 -0.68 -7.80
N GLU A 383 12.88 -0.33 -8.56
CA GLU A 383 12.88 -0.55 -10.00
C GLU A 383 12.80 -2.03 -10.37
N ASP A 384 13.48 -2.91 -9.65
CA ASP A 384 13.47 -4.35 -9.95
C ASP A 384 12.06 -4.95 -9.72
N VAL A 385 11.42 -4.60 -8.61
CA VAL A 385 10.09 -5.15 -8.27
C VAL A 385 8.93 -4.48 -9.00
N LEU A 386 9.09 -3.25 -9.49
CA LEU A 386 8.04 -2.51 -10.17
C LEU A 386 7.50 -3.28 -11.39
N GLY A 387 8.37 -4.00 -12.10
CA GLY A 387 7.97 -4.90 -13.18
C GLY A 387 7.05 -6.01 -12.71
N ILE A 388 7.39 -6.65 -11.59
CA ILE A 388 6.61 -7.75 -10.98
C ILE A 388 5.22 -7.25 -10.59
N PHE A 389 5.14 -6.11 -9.90
CA PHE A 389 3.86 -5.54 -9.48
C PHE A 389 2.95 -5.25 -10.67
N LEU A 390 3.48 -4.68 -11.75
CA LEU A 390 2.69 -4.45 -12.96
C LEU A 390 2.19 -5.76 -13.57
N VAL A 391 3.07 -6.75 -13.77
CA VAL A 391 2.69 -8.06 -14.35
C VAL A 391 1.61 -8.73 -13.51
N ALA A 392 1.74 -8.72 -12.18
CA ALA A 392 0.77 -9.32 -11.28
C ALA A 392 -0.64 -8.76 -11.50
N ILE A 393 -0.73 -7.47 -11.83
CA ILE A 393 -1.99 -6.74 -12.04
C ILE A 393 -2.54 -7.00 -13.43
N TYR A 394 -1.76 -6.77 -14.50
CA TYR A 394 -2.31 -6.73 -15.87
C TYR A 394 -2.39 -8.10 -16.58
N ARG A 395 -1.69 -9.14 -16.09
CA ARG A 395 -1.72 -10.48 -16.71
C ARG A 395 -2.81 -11.38 -16.16
#